data_AF-A0A076PMM4-F1
#
_entry.id   AF-A0A076PMM4-F1
#
_cell.length_a   1.000
_cell.length_b   1.000
_cell.length_c   1.000
_cell.angle_alpha   90.00
_cell.angle_beta   90.00
_cell.angle_gamma   90.00
#
_symmetry.space_group_name_H-M   'P 1'
#
loop_
_entity.id
_entity.type
_entity.pdbx_description
1 polymer ?
#
loop_
_entity_poly.entity_id
_entity_poly.type
_entity_poly.pdbx_seq_one_letter_code
_entity_poly.pdbx_strand_id
1 'polypeptide(L)'
;MKLNKAWWEHLAPKSMIGRRREVEQLLEDFIRTSDYAREWARVAANPHGVFRLQPGQLIPAVRMIFMGDRPGFISPFRKLMDGHRTVDRMPEYGLGALGGGELAIQPTISVEVVTDPAYLAAAMRGVTQINESTIRSPSLVFSVPAHFLLSPKHYPERAYVLYQHIFGAGASYPDDGYFYVGVSTRSWQKRWSEHRRAIEMGSPLLFHRRFREEQKGGRLTYVHHRVMAITDDLEELYESEEFLVEGHWDDERRLNMVPGGKSGLRYLRENGLLSRGVVPLPDDRDKILHKWLNDHPRLGLPAPWVAEKWKDNDWAIAQICGRDGRLSVVQVKAIRELANNHTPEEIYVRIGAKDVDQVKRVLDGKTYARIA
;
A
#
# COMPACT_ATOMS: atom_id res chain seq x y z
N MET A 1 -28.27 -4.87 10.85
CA MET A 1 -27.22 -5.78 10.35
C MET A 1 -26.19 -5.92 11.45
N LYS A 2 -25.96 -7.14 11.93
CA LYS A 2 -25.02 -7.39 13.03
C LYS A 2 -23.68 -7.88 12.49
N LEU A 3 -22.60 -7.32 12.99
CA LEU A 3 -21.24 -7.78 12.70
C LEU A 3 -20.88 -8.92 13.64
N ASN A 4 -20.14 -9.90 13.13
CA ASN A 4 -19.58 -10.95 13.97
C ASN A 4 -18.58 -10.33 14.97
N LYS A 5 -18.91 -10.45 16.27
CA LYS A 5 -18.14 -9.82 17.35
C LYS A 5 -16.70 -10.33 17.40
N ALA A 6 -16.49 -11.64 17.32
CA ALA A 6 -15.16 -12.24 17.41
C ALA A 6 -14.26 -11.78 16.26
N TRP A 7 -14.81 -11.75 15.04
CA TRP A 7 -14.10 -11.24 13.86
C TRP A 7 -13.83 -9.74 13.92
N TRP A 8 -14.77 -8.95 14.42
CA TRP A 8 -14.55 -7.53 14.66
C TRP A 8 -13.40 -7.30 15.65
N GLU A 9 -13.39 -7.99 16.78
CA GLU A 9 -12.34 -7.88 17.80
C GLU A 9 -10.98 -8.37 17.30
N HIS A 10 -10.97 -9.37 16.41
CA HIS A 10 -9.75 -9.91 15.82
C HIS A 10 -9.14 -9.00 14.73
N LEU A 11 -9.99 -8.37 13.92
CA LEU A 11 -9.56 -7.61 12.74
C LEU A 11 -9.51 -6.10 12.99
N ALA A 12 -10.50 -5.49 13.64
CA ALA A 12 -10.58 -4.04 13.77
C ALA A 12 -9.51 -3.51 14.74
N PRO A 13 -8.77 -2.44 14.38
CA PRO A 13 -7.78 -1.84 15.26
C PRO A 13 -8.32 -1.56 16.67
N LYS A 14 -7.45 -1.61 17.68
CA LYS A 14 -7.85 -1.46 19.10
C LYS A 14 -8.71 -0.23 19.38
N SER A 15 -8.40 0.91 18.76
CA SER A 15 -9.17 2.16 18.90
C SER A 15 -10.59 2.09 18.34
N MET A 16 -10.88 1.11 17.47
CA MET A 16 -12.17 0.91 16.81
C MET A 16 -13.02 -0.17 17.49
N ILE A 17 -12.43 -1.03 18.34
CA ILE A 17 -13.15 -2.16 18.96
C ILE A 17 -14.43 -1.69 19.67
N GLY A 18 -14.34 -0.61 20.46
CA GLY A 18 -15.47 -0.04 21.20
C GLY A 18 -16.58 0.56 20.33
N ARG A 19 -16.31 0.83 19.04
CA ARG A 19 -17.25 1.45 18.10
C ARG A 19 -18.15 0.44 17.37
N ARG A 20 -18.03 -0.87 17.63
CA ARG A 20 -18.77 -1.93 16.90
C ARG A 20 -20.27 -1.65 16.77
N ARG A 21 -20.94 -1.31 17.88
CA ARG A 21 -22.40 -1.07 17.89
C ARG A 21 -22.79 0.16 17.07
N GLU A 22 -21.93 1.17 17.06
CA GLU A 22 -22.14 2.39 16.30
C GLU A 22 -21.96 2.14 14.80
N VAL A 23 -20.96 1.33 14.43
CA VAL A 23 -20.77 0.83 13.06
C VAL A 23 -21.99 0.00 12.61
N GLU A 24 -22.51 -0.89 13.47
CA GLU A 24 -23.73 -1.66 13.19
C GLU A 24 -24.94 -0.73 12.94
N GLN A 25 -25.11 0.32 13.75
CA GLN A 25 -26.18 1.29 13.58
C GLN A 25 -26.06 2.07 12.27
N LEU A 26 -24.87 2.58 11.95
CA LEU A 26 -24.63 3.29 10.68
C LEU A 26 -24.92 2.41 9.46
N LEU A 27 -24.56 1.13 9.53
CA LEU A 27 -24.87 0.17 8.47
C LEU A 27 -26.38 -0.09 8.38
N GLU A 28 -27.08 -0.20 9.50
CA GLU A 28 -28.55 -0.33 9.51
C GLU A 28 -29.25 0.88 8.90
N ASP A 29 -28.80 2.08 9.27
CA ASP A 29 -29.36 3.32 8.75
C ASP A 29 -29.09 3.42 7.24
N PHE A 30 -27.87 3.12 6.80
CA PHE A 30 -27.51 3.05 5.39
C PHE A 30 -28.43 2.13 4.59
N ILE A 31 -28.64 0.89 5.05
CA ILE A 31 -29.46 -0.11 4.35
C ILE A 31 -30.91 0.37 4.15
N ARG A 32 -31.41 1.25 5.03
CA ARG A 32 -32.76 1.83 4.92
C ARG A 32 -32.85 2.97 3.90
N THR A 33 -31.73 3.55 3.46
CA THR A 33 -31.72 4.76 2.63
C THR A 33 -32.14 4.54 1.18
N SER A 34 -31.86 3.38 0.58
CA SER A 34 -32.05 3.17 -0.87
C SER A 34 -32.08 1.70 -1.28
N ASP A 35 -32.55 1.41 -2.49
CA ASP A 35 -32.45 0.08 -3.10
C ASP A 35 -31.00 -0.37 -3.29
N TYR A 36 -30.11 0.57 -3.68
CA TYR A 36 -28.68 0.28 -3.78
C TYR A 36 -28.10 -0.19 -2.44
N ALA A 37 -28.49 0.44 -1.33
CA ALA A 37 -28.01 0.03 -0.01
C ALA A 37 -28.52 -1.34 0.44
N ARG A 38 -29.77 -1.69 0.07
CA ARG A 38 -30.30 -3.05 0.28
C ARG A 38 -29.57 -4.09 -0.56
N GLU A 39 -29.30 -3.77 -1.82
CA GLU A 39 -28.54 -4.62 -2.72
C GLU A 39 -27.10 -4.81 -2.23
N TRP A 40 -26.46 -3.72 -1.76
CA TRP A 40 -25.15 -3.78 -1.13
C TRP A 40 -25.13 -4.78 0.02
N ALA A 41 -26.12 -4.76 0.92
CA ALA A 41 -26.18 -5.69 2.04
C ALA A 41 -26.37 -7.15 1.59
N ARG A 42 -27.19 -7.38 0.56
CA ARG A 42 -27.41 -8.71 -0.02
C ARG A 42 -26.12 -9.27 -0.61
N VAL A 43 -25.40 -8.48 -1.40
CA VAL A 43 -24.12 -8.88 -2.01
C VAL A 43 -23.03 -9.02 -0.94
N ALA A 44 -22.99 -8.13 0.05
CA ALA A 44 -22.00 -8.11 1.12
C ALA A 44 -22.07 -9.34 2.05
N ALA A 45 -23.26 -9.94 2.21
CA ALA A 45 -23.44 -11.16 2.98
C ALA A 45 -23.10 -12.45 2.19
N ASN A 46 -22.76 -12.34 0.90
CA ASN A 46 -22.34 -13.46 0.08
C ASN A 46 -20.80 -13.45 -0.05
N PRO A 47 -20.09 -14.51 0.38
CA PRO A 47 -18.63 -14.64 0.21
C PRO A 47 -18.15 -14.53 -1.25
N HIS A 48 -19.03 -14.86 -2.21
CA HIS A 48 -18.77 -14.74 -3.65
C HIS A 48 -19.48 -13.53 -4.27
N GLY A 49 -20.06 -12.66 -3.45
CA GLY A 49 -20.78 -11.47 -3.89
C GLY A 49 -19.83 -10.39 -4.38
N VAL A 50 -20.04 -9.95 -5.61
CA VAL A 50 -19.33 -8.81 -6.21
C VAL A 50 -20.30 -7.91 -6.95
N PHE A 51 -19.94 -6.64 -7.07
CA PHE A 51 -20.52 -5.71 -8.03
C PHE A 51 -19.67 -5.72 -9.30
N ARG A 52 -20.30 -5.88 -10.46
CA ARG A 52 -19.65 -5.62 -11.75
C ARG A 52 -19.83 -4.14 -12.08
N LEU A 53 -18.73 -3.42 -12.22
CA LEU A 53 -18.72 -1.98 -12.33
C LEU A 53 -18.03 -1.49 -13.60
N GLN A 54 -18.65 -0.50 -14.23
CA GLN A 54 -18.09 0.33 -15.27
C GLN A 54 -17.58 1.65 -14.69
N PRO A 55 -16.63 2.34 -15.36
CA PRO A 55 -16.22 3.68 -15.00
C PRO A 55 -17.44 4.62 -14.79
N GLY A 56 -17.38 5.44 -13.74
CA GLY A 56 -18.46 6.33 -13.31
C GLY A 56 -19.48 5.71 -12.35
N GLN A 57 -19.49 4.39 -12.16
CA GLN A 57 -20.37 3.71 -11.19
C GLN A 57 -19.80 3.73 -9.77
N LEU A 58 -20.68 3.59 -8.77
CA LEU A 58 -20.28 3.65 -7.36
C LEU A 58 -19.47 2.41 -6.95
N ILE A 59 -18.34 2.65 -6.30
CA ILE A 59 -17.53 1.60 -5.66
C ILE A 59 -18.28 1.14 -4.40
N PRO A 60 -18.51 -0.18 -4.16
CA PRO A 60 -19.29 -0.68 -3.04
C PRO A 60 -18.52 -0.66 -1.71
N ALA A 61 -17.85 0.45 -1.38
CA ALA A 61 -17.14 0.66 -0.13
C ALA A 61 -17.96 1.57 0.80
N VAL A 62 -18.56 1.02 1.85
CA VAL A 62 -19.23 1.81 2.89
C VAL A 62 -18.16 2.29 3.86
N ARG A 63 -17.79 3.57 3.72
CA ARG A 63 -16.79 4.21 4.58
C ARG A 63 -17.44 5.03 5.67
N MET A 64 -17.15 4.68 6.92
CA MET A 64 -17.61 5.34 8.13
C MET A 64 -16.47 6.09 8.79
N ILE A 65 -16.68 7.36 9.11
CA ILE A 65 -15.64 8.25 9.67
C ILE A 65 -16.06 8.66 11.08
N PHE A 66 -15.15 8.48 12.03
CA PHE A 66 -15.28 8.87 13.43
C PHE A 66 -14.25 9.96 13.75
N MET A 67 -14.73 11.13 14.17
CA MET A 67 -13.89 12.28 14.50
C MET A 67 -13.80 12.45 16.03
N GLY A 68 -12.69 11.98 16.60
CA GLY A 68 -12.49 11.91 18.05
C GLY A 68 -13.58 11.06 18.70
N ASP A 69 -14.27 11.64 19.67
CA ASP A 69 -15.33 10.95 20.40
C ASP A 69 -16.73 11.11 19.81
N ARG A 70 -16.87 11.87 18.72
CA ARG A 70 -18.16 12.21 18.11
C ARG A 70 -18.84 11.02 17.44
N PRO A 71 -20.17 11.09 17.27
CA PRO A 71 -20.88 10.12 16.45
C PRO A 71 -20.29 10.04 15.04
N GLY A 72 -20.17 8.81 14.53
CA GLY A 72 -19.70 8.56 13.18
C GLY A 72 -20.71 8.94 12.10
N PHE A 73 -20.23 9.05 10.86
CA PHE A 73 -21.07 9.26 9.68
C PHE A 73 -20.51 8.49 8.49
N ILE A 74 -21.36 8.22 7.49
CA ILE A 74 -20.93 7.59 6.23
C ILE A 74 -20.50 8.68 5.26
N SER A 75 -19.28 8.58 4.73
CA SER A 75 -18.79 9.50 3.72
C SER A 75 -19.42 9.21 2.35
N PRO A 76 -19.50 10.20 1.45
CA PRO A 76 -19.96 9.98 0.07
C PRO A 76 -19.19 8.85 -0.64
N PHE A 77 -19.92 8.09 -1.46
CA PHE A 77 -19.34 6.99 -2.23
C PHE A 77 -18.43 7.52 -3.34
N ARG A 78 -17.28 6.88 -3.51
CA ARG A 78 -16.38 7.13 -4.65
C ARG A 78 -16.94 6.44 -5.88
N LYS A 79 -16.66 7.02 -7.05
CA LYS A 79 -16.94 6.42 -8.35
C LYS A 79 -15.69 5.70 -8.88
N LEU A 80 -15.91 4.63 -9.64
CA LEU A 80 -14.88 3.99 -10.41
C LEU A 80 -14.36 4.97 -11.47
N MET A 81 -13.04 5.05 -11.65
CA MET A 81 -12.40 5.93 -12.63
C MET A 81 -11.71 5.07 -13.71
N ASP A 82 -11.44 5.66 -14.86
CA ASP A 82 -10.62 4.99 -15.87
C ASP A 82 -9.22 4.70 -15.32
N GLY A 83 -8.70 3.50 -15.61
CA GLY A 83 -7.41 3.04 -15.09
C GLY A 83 -7.39 2.73 -13.59
N HIS A 84 -8.54 2.69 -12.91
CA HIS A 84 -8.62 2.24 -11.53
C HIS A 84 -8.15 0.79 -11.43
N ARG A 85 -7.16 0.54 -10.57
CA ARG A 85 -6.58 -0.80 -10.36
C ARG A 85 -7.19 -1.42 -9.11
N THR A 86 -7.79 -2.60 -9.22
CA THR A 86 -8.21 -3.39 -8.05
C THR A 86 -7.06 -4.27 -7.60
N VAL A 87 -6.77 -4.24 -6.30
CA VAL A 87 -5.75 -5.10 -5.66
C VAL A 87 -6.45 -6.27 -4.98
N ASP A 88 -7.34 -7.00 -5.63
CA ASP A 88 -8.03 -8.12 -5.00
C ASP A 88 -7.76 -9.39 -5.81
N ARG A 89 -7.53 -10.52 -5.12
CA ARG A 89 -7.62 -11.83 -5.77
C ARG A 89 -9.06 -11.90 -6.26
N MET A 90 -9.27 -11.99 -7.57
CA MET A 90 -10.57 -12.40 -8.07
C MET A 90 -10.57 -13.92 -8.04
N PRO A 91 -11.24 -14.58 -7.06
CA PRO A 91 -11.81 -15.89 -7.32
C PRO A 91 -12.40 -15.91 -8.72
N GLU A 92 -12.39 -17.07 -9.36
CA GLU A 92 -13.37 -17.38 -10.40
C GLU A 92 -14.75 -17.37 -9.75
N TYR A 93 -15.25 -16.18 -9.40
CA TYR A 93 -16.67 -15.94 -9.27
C TYR A 93 -17.18 -16.31 -10.65
N GLY A 94 -18.08 -17.30 -10.78
CA GLY A 94 -18.61 -17.81 -12.07
C GLY A 94 -19.40 -16.79 -12.91
N LEU A 95 -19.01 -15.52 -12.83
CA LEU A 95 -19.32 -14.40 -13.68
C LEU A 95 -18.65 -14.71 -15.02
N GLY A 96 -19.46 -14.90 -16.07
CA GLY A 96 -18.92 -14.92 -17.43
C GLY A 96 -18.03 -13.70 -17.71
N ALA A 97 -17.28 -13.74 -18.81
CA ALA A 97 -16.25 -12.76 -19.17
C ALA A 97 -16.63 -11.30 -18.83
N LEU A 98 -15.69 -10.57 -18.21
CA LEU A 98 -15.82 -9.14 -17.98
C LEU A 98 -15.78 -8.39 -19.32
N GLY A 99 -16.64 -7.38 -19.47
CA GLY A 99 -16.60 -6.46 -20.60
C GLY A 99 -15.36 -5.55 -20.54
N GLY A 100 -15.01 -4.91 -21.66
CA GLY A 100 -13.89 -3.97 -21.69
C GLY A 100 -14.08 -2.84 -20.67
N GLY A 101 -13.10 -2.66 -19.77
CA GLY A 101 -13.13 -1.65 -18.71
C GLY A 101 -13.96 -2.00 -17.48
N GLU A 102 -14.63 -3.15 -17.47
CA GLU A 102 -15.43 -3.61 -16.34
C GLU A 102 -14.55 -4.22 -15.24
N LEU A 103 -14.84 -3.91 -13.97
CA LEU A 103 -14.20 -4.50 -12.81
C LEU A 103 -15.21 -5.19 -11.90
N ALA A 104 -14.87 -6.37 -11.38
CA ALA A 104 -15.62 -7.00 -10.30
C ALA A 104 -15.07 -6.56 -8.94
N ILE A 105 -15.87 -5.87 -8.13
CA ILE A 105 -15.46 -5.32 -6.84
C ILE A 105 -16.31 -5.90 -5.71
N GLN A 106 -15.65 -6.44 -4.68
CA GLN A 106 -16.33 -6.91 -3.47
C GLN A 106 -16.83 -5.75 -2.61
N PRO A 107 -18.01 -5.89 -1.98
CA PRO A 107 -18.46 -4.95 -0.96
C PRO A 107 -17.47 -4.87 0.20
N THR A 108 -17.11 -3.65 0.60
CA THR A 108 -16.12 -3.40 1.64
C THR A 108 -16.71 -2.57 2.76
N ILE A 109 -16.43 -2.96 4.00
CA ILE A 109 -16.65 -2.12 5.18
C ILE A 109 -15.34 -1.38 5.46
N SER A 110 -15.38 -0.06 5.50
CA SER A 110 -14.24 0.79 5.85
C SER A 110 -14.60 1.67 7.04
N VAL A 111 -13.71 1.70 8.03
CA VAL A 111 -13.85 2.50 9.25
C VAL A 111 -12.61 3.34 9.45
N GLU A 112 -12.81 4.62 9.71
CA GLU A 112 -11.75 5.57 9.93
C GLU A 112 -11.91 6.28 11.27
N VAL A 113 -10.82 6.40 12.00
CA VAL A 113 -10.74 7.17 13.23
C VAL A 113 -9.74 8.29 13.05
N VAL A 114 -10.23 9.51 13.22
CA VAL A 114 -9.47 10.76 13.11
C VAL A 114 -9.33 11.36 14.50
N THR A 115 -8.11 11.48 15.02
CA THR A 115 -7.85 12.01 16.37
C THR A 115 -6.99 13.26 16.38
N ASP A 116 -6.36 13.63 15.26
CA ASP A 116 -5.47 14.77 15.22
C ASP A 116 -6.22 16.09 15.49
N PRO A 117 -5.74 16.94 16.40
CA PRO A 117 -6.39 18.22 16.70
C PRO A 117 -6.58 19.12 15.48
N ALA A 118 -5.68 19.08 14.49
CA ALA A 118 -5.80 19.91 13.29
C ALA A 118 -7.03 19.49 12.46
N TYR A 119 -7.23 18.18 12.28
CA TYR A 119 -8.43 17.64 11.62
C TYR A 119 -9.70 18.02 12.40
N LEU A 120 -9.70 17.81 13.72
CA LEU A 120 -10.88 18.08 14.55
C LEU A 120 -11.26 19.56 14.54
N ALA A 121 -10.28 20.46 14.64
CA ALA A 121 -10.51 21.91 14.59
C ALA A 121 -10.98 22.38 13.20
N ALA A 122 -10.51 21.75 12.12
CA ALA A 122 -10.98 22.06 10.77
C ALA A 122 -12.43 21.61 10.56
N ALA A 123 -12.76 20.39 10.96
CA ALA A 123 -14.12 19.86 10.90
C ALA A 123 -15.10 20.71 11.71
N MET A 124 -14.70 21.18 12.90
CA MET A 124 -15.51 22.10 13.72
C MET A 124 -15.81 23.43 13.02
N ARG A 125 -14.90 23.89 12.16
CA ARG A 125 -15.04 25.15 11.42
C ARG A 125 -15.70 24.97 10.05
N GLY A 126 -16.07 23.74 9.68
CA GLY A 126 -16.57 23.42 8.33
C GLY A 126 -15.52 23.61 7.23
N VAL A 127 -14.24 23.60 7.59
CA VAL A 127 -13.14 23.83 6.65
C VAL A 127 -12.70 22.51 6.03
N THR A 128 -12.69 22.44 4.71
CA THR A 128 -12.32 21.24 3.94
C THR A 128 -10.87 21.22 3.49
N GLN A 129 -10.16 22.34 3.62
CA GLN A 129 -8.73 22.46 3.32
C GLN A 129 -7.94 22.68 4.60
N ILE A 130 -7.03 21.76 4.89
CA ILE A 130 -6.13 21.88 6.05
C ILE A 130 -4.68 21.95 5.56
N ASN A 131 -3.86 22.69 6.30
CA ASN A 131 -2.43 22.59 6.10
C ASN A 131 -1.96 21.25 6.68
N GLU A 132 -1.72 20.27 5.80
CA GLU A 132 -1.30 18.92 6.18
C GLU A 132 0.01 18.89 6.98
N SER A 133 0.88 19.90 6.85
CA SER A 133 2.12 20.00 7.64
C SER A 133 1.87 20.16 9.15
N THR A 134 0.64 20.50 9.54
CA THR A 134 0.22 20.64 10.94
C THR A 134 -0.25 19.34 11.58
N ILE A 135 -0.48 18.30 10.77
CA ILE A 135 -0.90 16.99 11.24
C ILE A 135 0.27 16.34 11.98
N ARG A 136 -0.01 15.79 13.16
CA ARG A 136 0.97 15.10 14.02
C ARG A 136 0.62 13.62 14.19
N SER A 137 -0.67 13.30 14.13
CA SER A 137 -1.20 11.95 14.26
C SER A 137 -1.93 11.57 12.97
N PRO A 138 -1.48 10.55 12.23
CA PRO A 138 -2.18 10.12 11.03
C PRO A 138 -3.56 9.56 11.38
N SER A 139 -4.55 9.80 10.52
CA SER A 139 -5.84 9.10 10.58
C SER A 139 -5.63 7.60 10.45
N LEU A 140 -6.35 6.82 11.24
CA LEU A 140 -6.30 5.36 11.18
C LEU A 140 -7.48 4.86 10.36
N VAL A 141 -7.20 4.23 9.22
CA VAL A 141 -8.21 3.62 8.35
C VAL A 141 -8.09 2.11 8.46
N PHE A 142 -9.22 1.42 8.59
CA PHE A 142 -9.34 -0.02 8.52
C PHE A 142 -10.34 -0.36 7.44
N SER A 143 -10.04 -1.37 6.61
CA SER A 143 -11.02 -1.90 5.69
C SER A 143 -10.91 -3.40 5.52
N VAL A 144 -12.04 -4.02 5.20
CA VAL A 144 -12.19 -5.46 5.05
C VAL A 144 -13.36 -5.78 4.12
N PRO A 145 -13.25 -6.80 3.25
CA PRO A 145 -14.39 -7.35 2.54
C PRO A 145 -15.52 -7.68 3.52
N ALA A 146 -16.70 -7.11 3.27
CA ALA A 146 -17.78 -7.08 4.24
C ALA A 146 -18.21 -8.48 4.70
N HIS A 147 -18.14 -9.47 3.80
CA HIS A 147 -18.51 -10.85 4.07
C HIS A 147 -17.67 -11.50 5.20
N PHE A 148 -16.43 -11.05 5.44
CA PHE A 148 -15.64 -11.56 6.58
C PHE A 148 -16.21 -11.13 7.94
N LEU A 149 -16.96 -10.04 8.00
CA LEU A 149 -17.63 -9.60 9.22
C LEU A 149 -19.10 -10.04 9.27
N LEU A 150 -19.74 -10.22 8.12
CA LEU A 150 -21.18 -10.51 8.01
C LEU A 150 -21.49 -12.01 7.94
N SER A 151 -20.66 -12.76 7.24
CA SER A 151 -20.87 -14.18 6.92
C SER A 151 -19.52 -14.94 6.92
N PRO A 152 -18.74 -14.89 8.02
CA PRO A 152 -17.44 -15.53 8.08
C PRO A 152 -17.55 -17.05 7.92
N LYS A 153 -16.64 -17.64 7.15
CA LYS A 153 -16.50 -19.11 7.00
C LYS A 153 -15.48 -19.72 7.96
N HIS A 154 -14.53 -18.93 8.45
CA HIS A 154 -13.43 -19.37 9.30
C HIS A 154 -13.58 -18.87 10.74
N TYR A 155 -12.70 -19.35 11.62
CA TYR A 155 -12.60 -18.94 13.02
C TYR A 155 -11.32 -18.12 13.25
N PRO A 156 -11.38 -17.00 13.99
CA PRO A 156 -10.23 -16.12 14.22
C PRO A 156 -8.97 -16.82 14.74
N GLU A 157 -9.12 -17.87 15.54
CA GLU A 157 -8.01 -18.59 16.19
C GLU A 157 -7.18 -19.45 15.23
N ARG A 158 -7.76 -19.81 14.08
CA ARG A 158 -7.12 -20.63 13.04
C ARG A 158 -6.86 -19.86 11.75
N ALA A 159 -7.28 -18.60 11.72
CA ALA A 159 -7.23 -17.78 10.54
C ALA A 159 -5.84 -17.22 10.28
N TYR A 160 -5.43 -17.35 9.04
CA TYR A 160 -4.33 -16.64 8.44
C TYR A 160 -4.87 -15.47 7.65
N VAL A 161 -4.18 -14.34 7.75
CA VAL A 161 -4.64 -13.06 7.21
C VAL A 161 -3.64 -12.56 6.19
N LEU A 162 -4.13 -12.29 4.98
CA LEU A 162 -3.46 -11.50 3.97
C LEU A 162 -3.91 -10.04 4.14
N TYR A 163 -2.95 -9.15 4.33
CA TYR A 163 -3.20 -7.75 4.63
C TYR A 163 -2.31 -6.82 3.81
N GLN A 164 -2.74 -5.57 3.73
CA GLN A 164 -1.98 -4.47 3.17
C GLN A 164 -1.86 -3.36 4.22
N HIS A 165 -0.68 -2.76 4.32
CA HIS A 165 -0.45 -1.52 5.05
C HIS A 165 -0.18 -0.42 4.03
N ILE A 166 -1.09 0.55 3.92
CA ILE A 166 -0.99 1.67 3.00
C ILE A 166 -0.78 2.94 3.83
N PHE A 167 0.10 3.84 3.41
CA PHE A 167 0.31 5.11 4.10
C PHE A 167 0.79 6.20 3.14
N GLY A 168 0.49 7.45 3.48
CA GLY A 168 0.84 8.59 2.64
C GLY A 168 0.22 9.90 3.13
N ALA A 169 0.08 10.83 2.19
CA ALA A 169 -0.47 12.16 2.38
C ALA A 169 -1.33 12.63 1.20
N GLY A 170 -2.14 13.67 1.41
CA GLY A 170 -2.96 14.34 0.40
C GLY A 170 -3.69 13.43 -0.57
N ALA A 171 -3.48 13.65 -1.86
CA ALA A 171 -4.19 12.97 -2.95
C ALA A 171 -4.00 11.45 -2.99
N SER A 172 -3.01 10.90 -2.28
CA SER A 172 -2.81 9.45 -2.18
C SER A 172 -3.82 8.76 -1.26
N TYR A 173 -4.57 9.52 -0.48
CA TYR A 173 -5.50 8.96 0.48
C TYR A 173 -6.76 8.33 -0.16
N PRO A 174 -7.29 7.22 0.38
CA PRO A 174 -6.67 6.35 1.40
C PRO A 174 -5.94 5.14 0.78
N ASP A 175 -6.03 4.94 -0.53
CA ASP A 175 -5.66 3.68 -1.19
C ASP A 175 -4.44 3.81 -2.12
N ASP A 176 -4.04 5.04 -2.44
CA ASP A 176 -3.04 5.34 -3.47
C ASP A 176 -1.64 5.67 -2.92
N GLY A 177 -1.44 5.51 -1.61
CA GLY A 177 -0.17 5.72 -0.93
C GLY A 177 0.84 4.60 -1.15
N TYR A 178 1.98 4.69 -0.46
CA TYR A 178 2.93 3.59 -0.42
C TYR A 178 2.31 2.40 0.30
N PHE A 179 2.59 1.20 -0.18
CA PHE A 179 1.97 0.01 0.38
C PHE A 179 2.92 -1.16 0.57
N TYR A 180 2.64 -1.96 1.59
CA TYR A 180 3.27 -3.24 1.86
C TYR A 180 2.20 -4.31 1.97
N VAL A 181 2.34 -5.40 1.19
CA VAL A 181 1.51 -6.60 1.30
C VAL A 181 2.21 -7.56 2.24
N GLY A 182 1.49 -8.12 3.20
CA GLY A 182 2.01 -9.12 4.10
C GLY A 182 0.99 -10.19 4.40
N VAL A 183 1.49 -11.35 4.80
CA VAL A 183 0.68 -12.43 5.36
C VAL A 183 1.07 -12.67 6.81
N SER A 184 0.13 -13.20 7.58
CA SER A 184 0.41 -13.69 8.92
C SER A 184 -0.41 -14.90 9.27
N THR A 185 0.22 -15.83 9.99
CA THR A 185 -0.48 -16.94 10.65
C THR A 185 -1.05 -16.55 12.02
N ARG A 186 -0.88 -15.28 12.39
CA ARG A 186 -1.36 -14.65 13.62
C ARG A 186 -2.22 -13.43 13.25
N SER A 187 -2.71 -12.69 14.25
CA SER A 187 -3.39 -11.41 14.00
C SER A 187 -2.46 -10.41 13.30
N TRP A 188 -2.95 -9.79 12.22
CA TRP A 188 -2.26 -8.71 11.52
C TRP A 188 -1.91 -7.55 12.46
N GLN A 189 -2.69 -7.32 13.52
CA GLN A 189 -2.42 -6.27 14.51
C GLN A 189 -1.13 -6.52 15.28
N LYS A 190 -0.85 -7.80 15.58
CA LYS A 190 0.40 -8.21 16.21
C LYS A 190 1.56 -7.95 15.26
N ARG A 191 1.43 -8.31 13.99
CA ARG A 191 2.44 -8.00 12.96
C ARG A 191 2.66 -6.51 12.80
N TRP A 192 1.60 -5.72 12.80
CA TRP A 192 1.72 -4.27 12.77
C TRP A 192 2.50 -3.74 13.97
N SER A 193 2.25 -4.25 15.18
CA SER A 193 3.04 -3.87 16.35
C SER A 193 4.52 -4.25 16.24
N GLU A 194 4.84 -5.36 15.59
CA GLU A 194 6.21 -5.79 15.29
C GLU A 194 6.87 -4.88 14.26
N HIS A 195 6.16 -4.53 13.17
CA HIS A 195 6.62 -3.55 12.18
C HIS A 195 6.86 -2.19 12.82
N ARG A 196 5.96 -1.70 13.67
CA ARG A 196 6.11 -0.44 14.43
C ARG A 196 7.36 -0.42 15.29
N ARG A 197 7.62 -1.48 16.05
CA ARG A 197 8.86 -1.60 16.84
C ARG A 197 10.10 -1.63 15.93
N ALA A 198 10.06 -2.37 14.82
CA ALA A 198 11.17 -2.45 13.88
C ALA A 198 11.44 -1.11 13.17
N ILE A 199 10.39 -0.35 12.86
CA ILE A 199 10.45 1.03 12.38
C ILE A 199 11.20 1.88 13.40
N GLU A 200 10.78 1.87 14.66
CA GLU A 200 11.38 2.65 15.74
C GLU A 200 12.86 2.28 15.99
N MET A 201 13.20 0.99 15.92
CA MET A 201 14.57 0.47 16.07
C MET A 201 15.46 0.66 14.83
N GLY A 202 14.99 1.35 13.79
CA GLY A 202 15.84 1.69 12.64
C GLY A 202 16.04 0.56 11.61
N SER A 203 15.16 -0.45 11.57
CA SER A 203 15.26 -1.57 10.62
C SER A 203 15.51 -1.11 9.17
N PRO A 204 16.40 -1.79 8.42
CA PRO A 204 16.82 -1.37 7.09
C PRO A 204 15.84 -1.73 5.96
N LEU A 205 14.81 -2.54 6.25
CA LEU A 205 13.80 -2.97 5.28
C LEU A 205 13.12 -1.77 4.61
N LEU A 206 12.83 -1.88 3.32
CA LEU A 206 12.28 -0.79 2.50
C LEU A 206 11.00 -0.22 3.09
N PHE A 207 10.07 -1.09 3.50
CA PHE A 207 8.84 -0.70 4.18
C PHE A 207 9.11 0.17 5.42
N HIS A 208 9.97 -0.32 6.32
CA HIS A 208 10.27 0.37 7.58
C HIS A 208 10.98 1.70 7.35
N ARG A 209 11.91 1.74 6.40
CA ARG A 209 12.66 2.94 6.04
C ARG A 209 11.75 3.99 5.44
N ARG A 210 10.95 3.64 4.43
CA ARG A 210 10.03 4.58 3.78
C ARG A 210 9.00 5.13 4.78
N PHE A 211 8.47 4.28 5.66
CA PHE A 211 7.58 4.73 6.73
C PHE A 211 8.22 5.80 7.62
N ARG A 212 9.48 5.59 8.07
CA ARG A 212 10.21 6.60 8.85
C ARG A 212 10.48 7.88 8.06
N GLU A 213 10.83 7.77 6.79
CA GLU A 213 11.10 8.92 5.91
C GLU A 213 9.86 9.80 5.77
N GLU A 214 8.70 9.21 5.49
CA GLU A 214 7.43 9.94 5.39
C GLU A 214 7.01 10.53 6.74
N GLN A 215 7.19 9.78 7.84
CA GLN A 215 6.91 10.28 9.19
C GLN A 215 7.80 11.49 9.55
N LYS A 216 9.12 11.41 9.33
CA LYS A 216 10.07 12.51 9.60
C LYS A 216 9.83 13.70 8.68
N GLY A 217 9.41 13.45 7.45
CA GLY A 217 9.09 14.47 6.47
C GLY A 217 7.74 15.17 6.67
N GLY A 218 6.94 14.76 7.66
CA GLY A 218 5.60 15.31 7.87
C GLY A 218 4.61 14.94 6.76
N ARG A 219 4.86 13.85 6.02
CA ARG A 219 4.05 13.38 4.89
C ARG A 219 3.28 12.09 5.21
N LEU A 220 2.97 11.91 6.49
CA LEU A 220 2.22 10.76 7.00
C LEU A 220 0.93 11.25 7.64
N THR A 221 -0.11 11.43 6.82
CA THR A 221 -1.41 11.93 7.28
C THR A 221 -2.44 10.82 7.50
N TYR A 222 -2.18 9.63 6.99
CA TYR A 222 -3.01 8.46 7.25
C TYR A 222 -2.18 7.16 7.25
N VAL A 223 -2.72 6.16 7.95
CA VAL A 223 -2.31 4.75 7.86
C VAL A 223 -3.56 3.92 7.65
N HIS A 224 -3.59 3.16 6.57
CA HIS A 224 -4.69 2.29 6.19
C HIS A 224 -4.26 0.83 6.30
N HIS A 225 -4.94 0.09 7.18
CA HIS A 225 -4.82 -1.35 7.31
C HIS A 225 -5.97 -2.02 6.58
N ARG A 226 -5.67 -2.64 5.44
CA ARG A 226 -6.66 -3.33 4.62
C ARG A 226 -6.48 -4.83 4.78
N VAL A 227 -7.55 -5.54 5.12
CA VAL A 227 -7.61 -7.00 5.08
C VAL A 227 -8.04 -7.39 3.67
N MET A 228 -7.26 -8.24 3.01
CA MET A 228 -7.48 -8.64 1.62
C MET A 228 -8.16 -10.00 1.54
N ALA A 229 -7.63 -10.96 2.30
CA ALA A 229 -8.12 -12.34 2.31
C ALA A 229 -7.89 -12.99 3.67
N ILE A 230 -8.68 -14.02 3.93
CA ILE A 230 -8.63 -14.84 5.14
C ILE A 230 -8.76 -16.29 4.70
N THR A 231 -7.86 -17.14 5.18
CA THR A 231 -7.87 -18.59 4.95
C THR A 231 -7.35 -19.30 6.21
N ASP A 232 -7.60 -20.59 6.37
CA ASP A 232 -6.94 -21.46 7.35
C ASP A 232 -5.95 -22.44 6.70
N ASP A 233 -5.69 -22.28 5.40
CA ASP A 233 -4.75 -23.05 4.60
C ASP A 233 -3.48 -22.22 4.30
N LEU A 234 -2.33 -22.79 4.65
CA LEU A 234 -1.04 -22.12 4.47
C LEU A 234 -0.61 -22.03 3.00
N GLU A 235 -0.95 -23.03 2.19
CA GLU A 235 -0.68 -23.03 0.76
C GLU A 235 -1.54 -21.97 0.05
N GLU A 236 -2.83 -21.90 0.38
CA GLU A 236 -3.72 -20.87 -0.15
C GLU A 236 -3.26 -19.45 0.23
N LEU A 237 -2.76 -19.28 1.45
CA LEU A 237 -2.18 -18.03 1.93
C LEU A 237 -0.97 -17.61 1.07
N TYR A 238 -0.08 -18.55 0.77
CA TYR A 238 1.11 -18.29 -0.05
C TYR A 238 0.76 -17.97 -1.50
N GLU A 239 -0.17 -18.73 -2.10
CA GLU A 239 -0.64 -18.45 -3.45
C GLU A 239 -1.29 -17.08 -3.55
N SER A 240 -2.08 -16.70 -2.53
CA SER A 240 -2.73 -15.39 -2.48
C SER A 240 -1.72 -14.24 -2.33
N GLU A 241 -0.68 -14.41 -1.50
CA GLU A 241 0.41 -13.44 -1.38
C GLU A 241 1.18 -13.28 -2.70
N GLU A 242 1.55 -14.40 -3.33
CA GLU A 242 2.29 -14.42 -4.59
C GLU A 242 1.53 -13.70 -5.69
N PHE A 243 0.27 -14.07 -5.90
CA PHE A 243 -0.60 -13.44 -6.90
C PHE A 243 -0.68 -11.91 -6.73
N LEU A 244 -0.89 -11.42 -5.50
CA LEU A 244 -0.98 -9.98 -5.25
C LEU A 244 0.36 -9.28 -5.42
N VAL A 245 1.45 -9.85 -4.91
CA VAL A 245 2.78 -9.22 -5.00
C VAL A 245 3.25 -9.17 -6.46
N GLU A 246 2.99 -10.22 -7.24
CA GLU A 246 3.30 -10.27 -8.67
C GLU A 246 2.46 -9.29 -9.48
N GLY A 247 1.14 -9.23 -9.24
CA GLY A 247 0.24 -8.26 -9.90
C GLY A 247 0.62 -6.79 -9.66
N HIS A 248 1.39 -6.52 -8.61
CA HIS A 248 1.91 -5.20 -8.27
C HIS A 248 3.42 -5.09 -8.40
N TRP A 249 4.06 -5.99 -9.15
CA TRP A 249 5.51 -6.03 -9.18
C TRP A 249 6.13 -4.74 -9.77
N ASP A 250 5.40 -4.10 -10.67
CA ASP A 250 5.81 -2.90 -11.37
C ASP A 250 5.25 -1.60 -10.74
N ASP A 251 4.49 -1.70 -9.65
CA ASP A 251 4.01 -0.52 -8.93
C ASP A 251 5.11 0.08 -8.07
N GLU A 252 5.56 1.28 -8.41
CA GLU A 252 6.63 2.00 -7.70
C GLU A 252 6.31 2.30 -6.23
N ARG A 253 5.03 2.25 -5.84
CA ARG A 253 4.57 2.47 -4.47
C ARG A 253 4.75 1.23 -3.59
N ARG A 254 4.99 0.05 -4.18
CA ARG A 254 5.14 -1.23 -3.48
C ARG A 254 6.43 -1.26 -2.66
N LEU A 255 6.34 -1.66 -1.41
CA LEU A 255 7.46 -1.72 -0.47
C LEU A 255 7.93 -3.15 -0.14
N ASN A 256 7.28 -4.18 -0.69
CA ASN A 256 7.80 -5.54 -0.71
C ASN A 256 9.15 -5.58 -1.44
N MET A 257 10.14 -6.24 -0.84
CA MET A 257 11.49 -6.34 -1.40
C MET A 257 11.77 -7.67 -2.11
N VAL A 258 10.90 -8.66 -1.92
CA VAL A 258 10.97 -9.98 -2.51
C VAL A 258 9.59 -10.40 -3.01
N PRO A 259 9.51 -11.35 -3.96
CA PRO A 259 8.23 -11.93 -4.37
C PRO A 259 7.49 -12.58 -3.20
N GLY A 260 6.17 -12.69 -3.32
CA GLY A 260 5.33 -13.40 -2.34
C GLY A 260 5.45 -14.92 -2.44
N GLY A 261 4.83 -15.63 -1.48
CA GLY A 261 4.55 -17.06 -1.59
C GLY A 261 5.76 -17.95 -1.84
N LYS A 262 5.63 -18.87 -2.80
CA LYS A 262 6.67 -19.86 -3.14
C LYS A 262 7.79 -19.24 -3.96
N SER A 263 7.48 -18.28 -4.84
CA SER A 263 8.50 -17.52 -5.58
C SER A 263 9.45 -16.76 -4.64
N GLY A 264 8.94 -16.20 -3.54
CA GLY A 264 9.76 -15.61 -2.49
C GLY A 264 10.71 -16.62 -1.83
N LEU A 265 10.23 -17.81 -1.50
CA LEU A 265 11.07 -18.87 -0.93
C LEU A 265 12.14 -19.36 -1.90
N ARG A 266 11.79 -19.52 -3.18
CA ARG A 266 12.74 -19.88 -4.24
C ARG A 266 13.83 -18.82 -4.35
N TYR A 267 13.45 -17.55 -4.41
CA TYR A 267 14.39 -16.42 -4.41
C TYR A 267 15.35 -16.46 -3.21
N LEU A 268 14.84 -16.66 -1.99
CA LEU A 268 15.69 -16.70 -0.80
C LEU A 268 16.70 -17.85 -0.86
N ARG A 269 16.32 -19.02 -1.38
CA ARG A 269 17.21 -20.19 -1.51
C ARG A 269 18.27 -20.01 -2.58
N GLU A 270 17.87 -19.55 -3.76
CA GLU A 270 18.76 -19.34 -4.89
C GLU A 270 19.84 -18.30 -4.60
N ASN A 271 19.53 -17.35 -3.72
CA ASN A 271 20.44 -16.28 -3.33
C ASN A 271 21.17 -16.54 -2.00
N GLY A 272 21.03 -17.73 -1.42
CA GLY A 272 21.76 -18.14 -0.22
C GLY A 272 21.27 -17.53 1.09
N LEU A 273 20.10 -16.88 1.10
CA LEU A 273 19.46 -16.33 2.30
C LEU A 273 18.75 -17.42 3.13
N LEU A 274 18.43 -18.56 2.51
CA LEU A 274 17.72 -19.66 3.14
C LEU A 274 18.33 -21.00 2.72
N SER A 275 18.65 -21.86 3.70
CA SER A 275 19.16 -23.21 3.42
C SER A 275 18.16 -24.07 2.66
N ARG A 276 18.67 -25.02 1.85
CA ARG A 276 17.82 -26.01 1.16
C ARG A 276 17.01 -26.82 2.19
N GLY A 277 15.73 -27.02 1.92
CA GLY A 277 14.81 -27.81 2.75
C GLY A 277 14.14 -27.04 3.91
N VAL A 278 14.57 -25.82 4.25
CA VAL A 278 13.90 -25.01 5.27
C VAL A 278 12.68 -24.32 4.65
N VAL A 279 11.52 -24.45 5.30
CA VAL A 279 10.29 -23.70 4.98
C VAL A 279 9.97 -22.83 6.18
N PRO A 280 10.37 -21.55 6.19
CA PRO A 280 10.03 -20.65 7.29
C PRO A 280 8.52 -20.37 7.29
N LEU A 281 7.97 -20.11 8.47
CA LEU A 281 6.64 -19.51 8.55
C LEU A 281 6.68 -18.12 7.91
N PRO A 282 5.54 -17.63 7.37
CA PRO A 282 5.52 -16.33 6.71
C PRO A 282 6.02 -15.20 7.62
N ASP A 283 5.68 -15.26 8.90
CA ASP A 283 6.09 -14.29 9.93
C ASP A 283 7.62 -14.22 10.16
N ASP A 284 8.38 -15.25 9.77
CA ASP A 284 9.84 -15.31 10.00
C ASP A 284 10.66 -14.78 8.81
N ARG A 285 10.02 -14.54 7.65
CA ARG A 285 10.70 -14.08 6.43
C ARG A 285 11.38 -12.72 6.63
N ASP A 286 10.72 -11.79 7.29
CA ASP A 286 11.29 -10.46 7.58
C ASP A 286 12.57 -10.55 8.42
N LYS A 287 12.68 -11.53 9.32
CA LYS A 287 13.88 -11.71 10.16
C LYS A 287 15.07 -12.15 9.32
N ILE A 288 14.84 -13.02 8.33
CA ILE A 288 15.86 -13.48 7.38
C ILE A 288 16.39 -12.29 6.58
N LEU A 289 15.47 -11.50 5.99
CA LEU A 289 15.82 -10.31 5.21
C LEU A 289 16.54 -9.26 6.05
N HIS A 290 16.05 -9.01 7.26
CA HIS A 290 16.65 -8.05 8.17
C HIS A 290 18.08 -8.47 8.55
N LYS A 291 18.29 -9.73 8.92
CA LYS A 291 19.62 -10.25 9.23
C LYS A 291 20.57 -10.08 8.03
N TRP A 292 20.14 -10.49 6.84
CA TRP A 292 20.94 -10.35 5.63
C TRP A 292 21.38 -8.89 5.36
N LEU A 293 20.46 -7.95 5.46
CA LEU A 293 20.74 -6.53 5.21
C LEU A 293 21.68 -5.92 6.25
N ASN A 294 21.64 -6.41 7.49
CA ASN A 294 22.58 -5.99 8.54
C ASN A 294 23.97 -6.59 8.31
N ASP A 295 24.04 -7.85 7.91
CA ASP A 295 25.30 -8.55 7.61
C ASP A 295 25.94 -8.00 6.31
N HIS A 296 25.13 -7.49 5.37
CA HIS A 296 25.56 -7.05 4.04
C HIS A 296 25.05 -5.64 3.64
N PRO A 297 25.39 -4.58 4.40
CA PRO A 297 24.78 -3.25 4.23
C PRO A 297 25.08 -2.59 2.88
N ARG A 298 26.18 -2.98 2.22
CA ARG A 298 26.58 -2.45 0.89
C ARG A 298 26.06 -3.27 -0.29
N LEU A 299 25.79 -4.56 -0.10
CA LEU A 299 25.31 -5.45 -1.17
C LEU A 299 23.80 -5.33 -1.35
N GLY A 300 23.06 -5.07 -0.26
CA GLY A 300 21.61 -5.08 -0.29
C GLY A 300 21.05 -6.48 -0.54
N LEU A 301 19.77 -6.57 -0.93
CA LEU A 301 19.20 -7.83 -1.40
C LEU A 301 19.61 -8.07 -2.86
N PRO A 302 20.02 -9.28 -3.23
CA PRO A 302 20.26 -9.64 -4.62
C PRO A 302 19.01 -9.35 -5.46
N ALA A 303 19.10 -8.54 -6.51
CA ALA A 303 17.92 -8.22 -7.32
C ALA A 303 18.16 -8.71 -8.75
N PRO A 304 18.12 -10.03 -9.01
CA PRO A 304 18.45 -10.59 -10.33
C PRO A 304 17.56 -10.02 -11.44
N TRP A 305 16.30 -9.72 -11.14
CA TRP A 305 15.38 -9.03 -12.06
C TRP A 305 15.80 -7.59 -12.39
N VAL A 306 16.57 -6.90 -11.52
CA VAL A 306 17.13 -5.57 -11.83
C VAL A 306 18.16 -5.68 -12.94
N ALA A 307 18.91 -6.78 -13.04
CA ALA A 307 19.86 -6.98 -14.14
C ALA A 307 19.14 -7.13 -15.49
N GLU A 308 17.97 -7.79 -15.50
CA GLU A 308 17.12 -7.87 -16.70
C GLU A 308 16.46 -6.54 -17.03
N LYS A 309 15.88 -5.84 -16.05
CA LYS A 309 15.30 -4.50 -16.27
C LYS A 309 16.34 -3.43 -16.61
N TRP A 310 17.62 -3.61 -16.24
CA TRP A 310 18.72 -2.77 -16.73
C TRP A 310 19.02 -2.91 -18.22
N LYS A 311 18.44 -3.91 -18.90
CA LYS A 311 18.47 -3.99 -20.37
C LYS A 311 17.43 -3.09 -21.01
N ASP A 312 16.35 -2.74 -20.30
CA ASP A 312 15.38 -1.74 -20.73
C ASP A 312 15.97 -0.34 -20.51
N ASN A 313 16.14 0.41 -21.60
CA ASN A 313 16.75 1.74 -21.54
C ASN A 313 15.86 2.79 -20.90
N ASP A 314 14.54 2.72 -21.07
CA ASP A 314 13.63 3.71 -20.50
C ASP A 314 13.54 3.52 -18.99
N TRP A 315 13.42 2.26 -18.55
CA TRP A 315 13.54 1.92 -17.14
C TRP A 315 14.91 2.32 -16.59
N ALA A 316 15.98 2.11 -17.37
CA ALA A 316 17.32 2.47 -16.96
C ALA A 316 17.50 3.96 -16.69
N ILE A 317 17.06 4.76 -17.66
CA ILE A 317 17.12 6.21 -17.61
C ILE A 317 16.26 6.75 -16.47
N ALA A 318 15.05 6.21 -16.27
CA ALA A 318 14.18 6.61 -15.17
C ALA A 318 14.84 6.42 -13.79
N GLN A 319 15.52 5.30 -13.56
CA GLN A 319 16.21 5.05 -12.29
C GLN A 319 17.49 5.88 -12.12
N ILE A 320 18.21 6.18 -13.21
CA ILE A 320 19.41 7.03 -13.17
C ILE A 320 19.04 8.48 -12.84
N CYS A 321 17.93 8.97 -13.38
CA CYS A 321 17.48 10.37 -13.27
C CYS A 321 16.48 10.63 -12.13
N GLY A 322 15.78 9.61 -11.64
CA GLY A 322 14.62 9.77 -10.73
C GLY A 322 14.95 9.90 -9.24
N ARG A 323 16.23 9.92 -8.83
CA ARG A 323 16.62 10.07 -7.41
C ARG A 323 16.97 11.50 -7.07
N ASP A 324 16.69 11.87 -5.83
CA ASP A 324 16.96 13.22 -5.32
C ASP A 324 18.47 13.57 -5.43
N GLY A 325 18.76 14.76 -5.95
CA GLY A 325 20.12 15.20 -6.29
C GLY A 325 20.72 14.63 -7.58
N ARG A 326 19.95 13.91 -8.41
CA ARG A 326 20.32 13.51 -9.78
C ARG A 326 19.78 14.50 -10.81
N LEU A 327 20.42 14.54 -11.97
CA LEU A 327 20.00 15.35 -13.10
C LEU A 327 18.92 14.61 -13.88
N SER A 328 17.87 15.32 -14.27
CA SER A 328 16.85 14.81 -15.20
C SER A 328 17.42 14.60 -16.61
N VAL A 329 16.71 13.83 -17.44
CA VAL A 329 17.10 13.61 -18.84
C VAL A 329 17.23 14.92 -19.60
N VAL A 330 16.30 15.84 -19.39
CA VAL A 330 16.29 17.17 -20.01
C VAL A 330 17.53 17.96 -19.59
N GLN A 331 17.87 17.95 -18.29
CA GLN A 331 19.07 18.64 -17.80
C GLN A 331 20.36 18.02 -18.35
N VAL A 332 20.45 16.69 -18.46
CA VAL A 332 21.63 16.02 -19.03
C VAL A 332 21.82 16.40 -20.50
N LYS A 333 20.75 16.40 -21.30
CA LYS A 333 20.79 16.82 -22.70
C LYS A 333 21.19 18.29 -22.83
N ALA A 334 20.58 19.16 -22.02
CA ALA A 334 20.89 20.59 -22.00
C ALA A 334 22.35 20.86 -21.60
N ILE A 335 22.92 20.12 -20.63
CA ILE A 335 24.35 20.23 -20.28
C ILE A 335 25.24 19.97 -21.50
N ARG A 336 24.95 18.91 -22.26
CA ARG A 336 25.75 18.52 -23.43
C ARG A 336 25.62 19.51 -24.58
N GLU A 337 24.42 20.05 -24.79
CA GLU A 337 24.19 21.08 -25.80
C GLU A 337 24.90 22.39 -25.45
N LEU A 338 24.82 22.82 -24.19
CA LEU A 338 25.45 24.05 -23.72
C LEU A 338 26.97 23.99 -23.72
N ALA A 339 27.55 22.79 -23.59
CA ALA A 339 29.00 22.57 -23.59
C ALA A 339 29.71 23.07 -24.86
N ASN A 340 28.98 23.23 -25.96
CA ASN A 340 29.52 23.78 -27.20
C ASN A 340 29.94 25.25 -27.06
N ASN A 341 29.30 26.00 -26.15
CA ASN A 341 29.44 27.46 -26.08
C ASN A 341 29.67 28.01 -24.65
N HIS A 342 29.70 27.16 -23.63
CA HIS A 342 29.76 27.59 -22.22
C HIS A 342 30.72 26.74 -21.40
N THR A 343 31.29 27.35 -20.36
CA THR A 343 32.14 26.64 -19.39
C THR A 343 31.30 25.78 -18.43
N PRO A 344 31.87 24.72 -17.82
CA PRO A 344 31.17 23.91 -16.82
C PRO A 344 30.58 24.71 -15.65
N GLU A 345 31.27 25.78 -15.25
CA GLU A 345 30.85 26.69 -14.18
C GLU A 345 29.59 27.49 -14.60
N GLU A 346 29.50 27.96 -15.84
CA GLU A 346 28.32 28.65 -16.37
C GLU A 346 27.12 27.71 -16.55
N ILE A 347 27.39 26.49 -17.02
CA ILE A 347 26.36 25.45 -17.19
C ILE A 347 25.78 25.04 -15.84
N TYR A 348 26.64 24.88 -14.81
CA TYR A 348 26.21 24.58 -13.44
C TYR A 348 25.16 25.57 -12.95
N VAL A 349 25.43 26.88 -13.10
CA VAL A 349 24.51 27.95 -12.67
C VAL A 349 23.20 27.90 -13.46
N ARG A 350 23.27 27.71 -14.78
CA ARG A 350 22.09 27.71 -15.67
C ARG A 350 21.16 26.51 -15.46
N ILE A 351 21.73 25.34 -15.18
CA ILE A 351 21.00 24.07 -15.11
C ILE A 351 20.49 23.76 -13.69
N GLY A 352 21.05 24.44 -12.67
CA GLY A 352 20.75 24.13 -11.27
C GLY A 352 21.28 22.76 -10.88
N ALA A 353 22.45 22.38 -11.40
CA ALA A 353 23.11 21.13 -11.01
C ALA A 353 23.55 21.20 -9.54
N LYS A 354 23.86 20.05 -8.94
CA LYS A 354 24.28 19.97 -7.54
C LYS A 354 25.60 20.69 -7.28
N ASP A 355 26.57 20.47 -8.17
CA ASP A 355 27.92 21.02 -8.11
C ASP A 355 28.54 21.03 -9.52
N VAL A 356 29.61 21.82 -9.70
CA VAL A 356 30.34 21.90 -10.99
C VAL A 356 30.91 20.54 -11.38
N ASP A 357 31.32 19.71 -10.41
CA ASP A 357 31.85 18.37 -10.70
C ASP A 357 30.78 17.44 -11.29
N GLN A 358 29.51 17.64 -10.95
CA GLN A 358 28.40 16.91 -11.53
C GLN A 358 28.25 17.22 -13.02
N VAL A 359 28.46 18.47 -13.42
CA VAL A 359 28.49 18.88 -14.83
C VAL A 359 29.71 18.27 -15.52
N LYS A 360 30.91 18.37 -14.93
CA LYS A 360 32.15 17.80 -15.50
C LYS A 360 32.02 16.29 -15.73
N ARG A 361 31.45 15.54 -14.78
CA ARG A 361 31.19 14.09 -14.92
C ARG A 361 30.18 13.73 -16.02
N VAL A 362 29.26 14.64 -16.38
CA VAL A 362 28.34 14.45 -17.52
C VAL A 362 29.08 14.66 -18.84
N LEU A 363 29.89 15.72 -18.93
CA LEU A 363 30.66 16.05 -20.13
C LEU A 363 31.75 15.01 -20.42
N ASP A 364 32.41 14.50 -19.38
CA ASP A 364 33.39 13.41 -19.47
C ASP A 364 32.77 12.04 -19.83
N GLY A 365 31.44 11.94 -19.92
CA GLY A 365 30.74 10.67 -20.15
C GLY A 365 30.82 9.67 -18.98
N LYS A 366 31.42 10.04 -17.85
CA LYS A 366 31.57 9.18 -16.66
C LYS A 366 30.24 8.86 -15.98
N THR A 367 29.24 9.72 -16.16
CA THR A 367 27.89 9.55 -15.62
C THR A 367 26.85 9.82 -16.71
N TYR A 368 25.66 9.22 -16.58
CA TYR A 368 24.55 9.41 -17.53
C TYR A 368 24.86 9.00 -18.98
N ALA A 369 25.80 8.07 -19.19
CA ALA A 369 26.24 7.61 -20.52
C ALA A 369 25.13 7.03 -21.41
N ARG A 370 24.04 6.52 -20.80
CA ARG A 370 22.88 5.96 -21.50
C ARG A 370 21.93 6.99 -22.09
N ILE A 371 22.03 8.23 -21.64
CA ILE A 371 21.28 9.34 -22.24
C ILE A 371 22.15 9.81 -23.40
N ALA A 372 21.58 9.94 -24.60
CA ALA A 372 22.24 10.51 -25.77
C ALA A 372 22.08 12.03 -25.80
#